data_AF-A0A832Z7Y8-F1
#
_entry.id   AF-A0A832Z7Y8-F1
#
_cell.length_a   1.000
_cell.length_b   1.000
_cell.length_c   1.000
_cell.angle_alpha   90.00
_cell.angle_beta   90.00
_cell.angle_gamma   90.00
#
_symmetry.space_group_name_H-M   'P 1'
#
loop_
_entity.id
_entity.type
_entity.pdbx_description
1 polymer ?
#
loop_
_entity_poly.entity_id
_entity_poly.type
_entity_poly.pdbx_seq_one_letter_code
_entity_poly.pdbx_strand_id
1 'polypeptide(L)'
;MDAETREIIEVMDEIINDATVPRNIRRSVAQAKELVLKKDGDPVVNITEAIYLLDEASNDINMPMHTRTQVWQIMGALESYREKIKG
;
A
#
# COMPACT_ATOMS: atom_id res chain seq x y z
N MET A 1 -6.98 4.59 -14.06
CA MET A 1 -6.24 5.01 -12.85
C MET A 1 -6.98 6.20 -12.29
N ASP A 2 -7.66 5.98 -11.17
CA ASP A 2 -8.46 7.00 -10.51
C ASP A 2 -7.53 7.98 -9.79
N ALA A 3 -8.00 9.19 -9.51
CA ALA A 3 -7.16 10.22 -8.89
C ALA A 3 -6.70 9.76 -7.50
N GLU A 4 -7.58 9.13 -6.73
CA GLU A 4 -7.30 8.61 -5.39
C GLU A 4 -6.23 7.52 -5.43
N THR A 5 -6.28 6.61 -6.41
CA THR A 5 -5.26 5.56 -6.53
C THR A 5 -3.88 6.14 -6.88
N ARG A 6 -3.82 7.27 -7.61
CA ARG A 6 -2.55 7.94 -7.90
C ARG A 6 -1.91 8.51 -6.64
N GLU A 7 -2.68 9.23 -5.83
CA GLU A 7 -2.19 9.78 -4.56
C GLU A 7 -1.67 8.66 -3.63
N ILE A 8 -2.39 7.54 -3.55
CA ILE A 8 -1.94 6.37 -2.79
C ILE A 8 -0.60 5.84 -3.32
N ILE A 9 -0.48 5.69 -4.64
CA ILE A 9 0.73 5.19 -5.29
C ILE A 9 1.92 6.12 -5.08
N GLU A 10 1.71 7.44 -5.07
CA GLU A 10 2.76 8.43 -4.80
C GLU A 10 3.34 8.24 -3.39
N VAL A 11 2.49 8.06 -2.36
CA VAL A 11 2.97 7.77 -0.99
C VAL A 11 3.67 6.41 -0.92
N MET A 12 3.20 5.40 -1.65
CA MET A 12 3.90 4.12 -1.75
C MET A 12 5.30 4.28 -2.38
N ASP A 13 5.43 5.10 -3.42
CA ASP A 13 6.70 5.39 -4.07
C ASP A 13 7.68 6.15 -3.17
N GLU A 14 7.20 7.04 -2.30
CA GLU A 14 8.04 7.67 -1.27
C GLU A 14 8.68 6.62 -0.38
N ILE A 15 7.92 5.64 0.13
CA ILE A 15 8.46 4.57 0.98
C ILE A 15 9.43 3.68 0.19
N ILE A 16 9.10 3.33 -1.06
CA ILE A 16 9.92 2.44 -1.90
C ILE A 16 11.27 3.07 -2.24
N ASN A 17 11.33 4.40 -2.36
CA ASN A 17 12.55 5.13 -2.70
C ASN A 17 13.32 5.66 -1.48
N ASP A 18 12.76 5.56 -0.27
CA ASP A 18 13.43 5.98 0.96
C ASP A 18 14.51 4.96 1.37
N ALA A 19 15.78 5.34 1.19
CA ALA A 19 16.93 4.51 1.55
C ALA A 19 17.01 4.22 3.07
N THR A 20 16.35 5.01 3.92
CA THR A 20 16.32 4.80 5.38
C THR A 20 15.36 3.69 5.81
N VAL A 21 14.45 3.28 4.93
CA VAL A 21 13.47 2.20 5.21
C VAL A 21 14.10 0.82 4.97
N PRO A 22 13.95 -0.16 5.86
CA PRO A 22 14.43 -1.52 5.63
C PRO A 22 13.99 -2.14 4.29
N ARG A 23 14.90 -2.85 3.61
CA ARG A 23 14.68 -3.39 2.26
C ARG A 23 13.45 -4.30 2.16
N ASN A 24 13.18 -5.09 3.19
CA ASN A 24 12.02 -5.98 3.24
C ASN A 24 10.70 -5.19 3.27
N ILE A 25 10.62 -4.10 4.03
CA ILE A 25 9.44 -3.23 4.07
C ILE A 25 9.23 -2.57 2.70
N ARG A 26 10.27 -2.02 2.08
CA ARG A 26 10.17 -1.44 0.73
C ARG A 26 9.70 -2.47 -0.30
N ARG A 27 10.16 -3.72 -0.19
CA ARG A 27 9.70 -4.82 -1.04
C ARG A 27 8.21 -5.11 -0.83
N SER A 28 7.75 -5.23 0.41
CA SER A 28 6.33 -5.48 0.70
C SER A 28 5.44 -4.35 0.17
N VAL A 29 5.85 -3.10 0.31
CA VAL A 29 5.11 -1.94 -0.24
C VAL A 29 5.11 -1.97 -1.78
N ALA A 30 6.23 -2.34 -2.42
CA ALA A 30 6.27 -2.52 -3.88
C ALA A 30 5.32 -3.62 -4.37
N GLN A 31 5.25 -4.76 -3.68
CA GLN A 31 4.32 -5.84 -4.00
C GLN A 31 2.86 -5.41 -3.82
N ALA A 32 2.55 -4.68 -2.74
CA ALA A 32 1.23 -4.09 -2.54
C ALA A 32 0.88 -3.11 -3.69
N LYS A 33 1.84 -2.29 -4.13
CA LYS A 33 1.64 -1.36 -5.25
C LYS A 33 1.34 -2.10 -6.56
N GLU A 34 2.00 -3.22 -6.83
CA GLU A 34 1.72 -4.06 -8.00
C GLU A 34 0.28 -4.57 -8.00
N LEU A 35 -0.25 -5.00 -6.85
CA LEU A 35 -1.64 -5.42 -6.70
C LEU A 35 -2.61 -4.27 -6.96
N VAL A 36 -2.33 -3.07 -6.44
CA VAL A 36 -3.14 -1.86 -6.66
C VAL A 36 -3.18 -1.47 -8.15
N LEU A 37 -2.08 -1.68 -8.88
CA LEU A 37 -1.97 -1.36 -10.32
C LEU A 37 -2.50 -2.47 -11.24
N LYS A 38 -2.78 -3.66 -10.70
CA LYS A 38 -3.14 -4.84 -11.47
C LYS A 38 -4.49 -4.63 -12.16
N LYS A 39 -4.51 -4.79 -13.49
CA LYS A 39 -5.70 -4.62 -14.33
C LYS A 39 -6.52 -5.91 -14.49
N ASP A 40 -5.90 -7.06 -14.22
CA ASP A 40 -6.53 -8.36 -14.36
C ASP A 40 -7.12 -8.82 -13.02
N GLY A 41 -8.28 -9.48 -13.08
CA GLY A 41 -8.97 -10.01 -11.91
C GLY A 41 -9.95 -9.02 -11.27
N ASP A 42 -10.41 -9.36 -10.05
CA ASP A 42 -11.32 -8.53 -9.28
C ASP A 42 -10.54 -7.44 -8.52
N PRO A 43 -10.78 -6.14 -8.80
CA PRO A 43 -10.06 -5.07 -8.14
C PRO A 43 -10.32 -5.04 -6.62
N VAL A 44 -11.49 -5.46 -6.14
CA VAL A 44 -11.78 -5.54 -4.70
C VAL A 44 -10.88 -6.57 -4.02
N VAL A 45 -10.66 -7.72 -4.68
CA VAL A 45 -9.77 -8.77 -4.20
C VAL A 45 -8.32 -8.29 -4.21
N ASN A 46 -7.87 -7.69 -5.32
CA ASN A 46 -6.51 -7.17 -5.45
C ASN A 46 -6.19 -6.12 -4.37
N ILE A 47 -7.11 -5.17 -4.12
CA ILE A 47 -6.92 -4.13 -3.08
C ILE A 47 -6.93 -4.75 -1.67
N THR A 48 -7.76 -5.76 -1.43
CA THR A 48 -7.78 -6.47 -0.15
C THR A 48 -6.46 -7.19 0.12
N GLU A 49 -5.90 -7.86 -0.90
CA GLU A 49 -4.59 -8.50 -0.80
C GLU A 49 -3.47 -7.47 -0.57
N ALA A 50 -3.53 -6.31 -1.21
CA ALA A 50 -2.58 -5.21 -0.98
C ALA A 50 -2.61 -4.71 0.47
N ILE A 51 -3.80 -4.55 1.06
CA ILE A 51 -3.96 -4.15 2.47
C ILE A 51 -3.34 -5.19 3.40
N TYR A 52 -3.55 -6.50 3.14
CA TYR A 52 -2.94 -7.55 3.97
C TYR A 52 -1.41 -7.51 3.93
N LEU A 53 -0.79 -7.31 2.76
CA LEU A 53 0.68 -7.18 2.67
C LEU A 53 1.21 -5.98 3.45
N LEU A 54 0.48 -4.86 3.45
CA LEU A 54 0.84 -3.66 4.19
C LEU A 54 0.67 -3.85 5.69
N ASP A 55 -0.37 -4.55 6.13
CA ASP A 55 -0.59 -4.89 7.53
C ASP A 55 0.52 -5.80 8.06
N GLU A 56 0.89 -6.85 7.32
CA GLU A 56 2.04 -7.70 7.65
C GLU A 56 3.34 -6.89 7.74
N ALA A 57 3.60 -5.99 6.78
CA ALA A 57 4.77 -5.12 6.82
C ALA A 57 4.76 -4.19 8.04
N SER A 58 3.58 -3.70 8.44
CA SER A 58 3.41 -2.79 9.59
C SER A 58 3.80 -3.45 10.92
N ASN A 59 3.76 -4.78 10.99
CA ASN A 59 4.15 -5.54 12.17
C ASN A 59 5.68 -5.73 12.29
N ASP A 60 6.48 -5.26 11.33
CA ASP A 60 7.94 -5.30 11.44
C ASP A 60 8.43 -4.38 12.57
N ILE A 61 9.17 -4.95 13.53
CA ILE A 61 9.75 -4.24 14.66
C ILE A 61 10.80 -3.20 14.25
N ASN A 62 11.42 -3.36 13.07
CA ASN A 62 12.41 -2.44 12.52
C ASN A 62 11.79 -1.33 11.65
N MET A 63 10.45 -1.28 11.52
CA MET A 63 9.79 -0.24 10.76
C MET A 63 10.00 1.15 11.40
N PRO A 64 10.55 2.13 10.67
CA PRO A 64 10.65 3.50 11.15
C PRO A 64 9.28 4.11 11.46
N MET A 65 9.22 5.00 12.46
CA MET A 65 7.95 5.61 12.89
C MET A 65 7.26 6.40 11.76
N HIS A 66 8.01 7.15 10.95
CA HIS A 66 7.44 7.89 9.82
C HIS A 66 6.82 6.95 8.79
N THR A 67 7.52 5.86 8.46
CA THR A 67 7.02 4.82 7.55
C THR A 67 5.76 4.14 8.08
N ARG A 68 5.70 3.88 9.39
CA ARG A 68 4.50 3.29 10.03
C ARG A 68 3.29 4.19 9.86
N THR A 69 3.45 5.50 10.04
CA THR A 69 2.38 6.47 9.80
C THR A 69 1.94 6.49 8.33
N GLN A 70 2.89 6.49 7.39
CA GLN A 70 2.57 6.44 5.95
C GLN A 70 1.83 5.15 5.57
N VAL A 71 2.27 3.98 6.06
CA VAL A 71 1.59 2.69 5.82
C VAL A 71 0.17 2.70 6.37
N TRP A 72 -0.04 3.25 7.57
CA TRP A 72 -1.38 3.40 8.14
C TRP A 72 -2.30 4.28 7.28
N GLN A 73 -1.78 5.41 6.77
CA GLN A 73 -2.52 6.29 5.86
C GLN A 73 -2.87 5.58 4.54
N ILE A 74 -1.92 4.84 3.96
CA ILE A 74 -2.13 4.06 2.74
C ILE A 74 -3.24 3.01 2.95
N MET A 75 -3.20 2.26 4.05
CA MET A 75 -4.22 1.23 4.33
C MET A 75 -5.62 1.83 4.44
N GLY A 76 -5.78 2.92 5.20
CA GLY A 76 -7.08 3.59 5.31
C GLY A 76 -7.60 4.15 3.97
N ALA A 77 -6.71 4.69 3.14
CA ALA A 77 -7.06 5.18 1.80
C ALA A 77 -7.46 4.02 0.86
N LEU A 78 -6.73 2.89 0.90
CA LEU A 78 -7.07 1.68 0.14
C LEU A 78 -8.39 1.06 0.60
N GLU A 79 -8.67 1.04 1.91
CA GLU A 79 -9.95 0.59 2.44
C GLU A 79 -11.10 1.46 1.93
N SER A 80 -10.96 2.78 2.00
CA SER A 80 -11.96 3.72 1.47
C SER A 80 -12.18 3.54 -0.03
N TYR A 81 -11.09 3.40 -0.80
CA TYR A 81 -11.17 3.14 -2.24
C TYR A 81 -11.86 1.81 -2.53
N ARG A 82 -11.54 0.75 -1.78
CA ARG A 82 -12.17 -0.57 -1.91
C ARG A 82 -13.68 -0.49 -1.68
N GLU A 83 -14.14 0.19 -0.63
CA GLU A 83 -15.58 0.32 -0.38
C GLU A 83 -16.30 1.11 -1.47
N LYS A 84 -15.64 2.11 -2.08
CA LYS A 84 -16.17 2.87 -3.22
C LYS A 84 -16.36 2.00 -4.46
N ILE A 85 -15.41 1.10 -4.77
CA ILE A 85 -15.48 0.26 -5.99
C ILE A 85 -16.30 -1.03 -5.79
N LYS A 86 -16.60 -1.41 -4.54
CA LYS A 86 -17.52 -2.50 -4.22
C LYS A 86 -18.98 -2.16 -4.52
N GLY A 87 -19.32 -0.87 -4.55
CA GLY A 87 -20.68 -0.32 -4.72
C GLY A 87 -20.99 0.09 -6.15
#